data_AF-A0A2W6TTI4-F1
#
_entry.id   AF-A0A2W6TTI4-F1
#
_cell.length_a   1.000
_cell.length_b   1.000
_cell.length_c   1.000
_cell.angle_alpha   90.00
_cell.angle_beta   90.00
_cell.angle_gamma   90.00
#
_symmetry.space_group_name_H-M   'P 1'
#
loop_
_entity.id
_entity.type
_entity.pdbx_description
1 polymer ?
#
loop_
_entity_poly.entity_id
_entity_poly.type
_entity_poly.pdbx_seq_one_letter_code
_entity_poly.pdbx_strand_id
1 'polypeptide(L)'
;MSNASATPRQLLQFVLDDDLDAALRAGLMDYLPQPGDELFDPAYPQLPQQLQHAQQQLRTAWAARERYRARAARLARRDAERQARRAPPPVADSKPALPSAAAAILARAKARAADKSGT
;
A
#
# COMPACT_ATOMS: atom_id res chain seq x y z
N MET A 1 -16.89 -20.65 -3.01
CA MET A 1 -16.29 -21.54 -4.01
C MET A 1 -15.37 -22.47 -3.26
N SER A 2 -15.82 -23.68 -2.95
CA SER A 2 -14.99 -24.68 -2.29
C SER A 2 -13.92 -25.10 -3.29
N ASN A 3 -12.69 -24.59 -3.14
CA ASN A 3 -11.57 -25.10 -3.92
C ASN A 3 -11.45 -26.58 -3.60
N ALA A 4 -11.61 -27.44 -4.59
CA ALA A 4 -11.27 -28.84 -4.44
C ALA A 4 -9.78 -28.88 -4.07
N SER A 5 -9.49 -29.24 -2.82
CA SER A 5 -8.12 -29.40 -2.34
C SER A 5 -7.48 -30.55 -3.11
N ALA A 6 -6.40 -30.26 -3.83
CA ALA A 6 -5.65 -31.30 -4.54
C ALA A 6 -5.10 -32.33 -3.55
N THR A 7 -4.82 -33.54 -4.04
CA THR A 7 -4.23 -34.57 -3.19
C THR A 7 -2.82 -34.15 -2.75
N PRO A 8 -2.30 -34.61 -1.60
CA PRO A 8 -0.95 -34.27 -1.15
C PRO A 8 0.13 -34.61 -2.18
N ARG A 9 -0.06 -35.71 -2.92
CA ARG A 9 0.80 -36.11 -4.05
C ARG A 9 0.79 -35.10 -5.20
N GLN A 10 -0.38 -34.57 -5.56
CA GLN A 10 -0.49 -33.53 -6.60
C GLN A 10 0.16 -32.23 -6.16
N LEU A 11 -0.04 -31.83 -4.90
CA LEU A 11 0.65 -30.66 -4.34
C LEU A 11 2.17 -30.84 -4.37
N LEU A 12 2.66 -32.03 -4.04
CA LEU A 12 4.08 -32.33 -4.11
C LEU A 12 4.61 -32.20 -5.54
N GLN A 13 3.89 -32.73 -6.52
CA GLN A 13 4.28 -32.65 -7.92
C GLN A 13 4.44 -31.19 -8.38
N PHE A 14 3.48 -30.32 -8.05
CA PHE A 14 3.60 -28.89 -8.38
C PHE A 14 4.81 -28.22 -7.72
N VAL A 15 5.13 -28.59 -6.47
CA VAL A 15 6.32 -28.07 -5.78
C VAL A 15 7.61 -28.58 -6.42
N LEU A 16 7.65 -29.85 -6.85
CA LEU A 16 8.81 -30.43 -7.53
C LEU A 16 9.02 -29.85 -8.93
N ASP A 17 7.94 -29.51 -9.62
CA ASP A 17 7.96 -28.87 -10.94
C ASP A 17 8.20 -27.34 -10.87
N ASP A 18 8.40 -26.78 -9.67
CA ASP A 18 8.53 -25.34 -9.40
C ASP A 18 7.31 -24.49 -9.82
N ASP A 19 6.15 -25.14 -10.05
CA ASP A 19 4.88 -24.46 -10.35
C ASP A 19 4.15 -24.09 -9.04
N LEU A 20 4.73 -23.15 -8.31
CA LEU A 20 4.19 -22.66 -7.03
C LEU A 20 2.83 -21.99 -7.20
N ASP A 21 2.53 -21.42 -8.38
CA ASP A 21 1.24 -20.81 -8.66
C ASP A 21 0.13 -21.86 -8.76
N ALA A 22 0.38 -22.98 -9.45
CA ALA A 22 -0.53 -24.11 -9.46
C ALA A 22 -0.68 -24.71 -8.06
N ALA A 23 0.41 -24.86 -7.31
CA ALA A 23 0.37 -25.36 -5.94
C ALA A 23 -0.49 -24.47 -5.03
N LEU A 24 -0.33 -23.15 -5.11
CA LEU A 24 -1.14 -22.18 -4.35
C LEU A 24 -2.62 -22.24 -4.73
N ARG A 25 -2.95 -22.28 -6.03
CA ARG A 25 -4.34 -22.46 -6.51
C ARG A 25 -4.97 -23.76 -6.01
N ALA A 26 -4.16 -24.81 -5.93
CA ALA A 26 -4.55 -26.14 -5.48
C ALA A 26 -4.70 -26.28 -3.95
N GLY A 27 -4.38 -25.23 -3.19
CA GLY A 27 -4.55 -25.20 -1.73
C GLY A 27 -3.30 -25.57 -0.94
N LEU A 28 -2.09 -25.38 -1.49
CA LEU A 28 -0.83 -25.66 -0.78
C LEU A 28 -0.77 -25.02 0.61
N MET A 29 -1.30 -23.80 0.79
CA MET A 29 -1.28 -23.11 2.08
C MET A 29 -2.26 -23.68 3.11
N ASP A 30 -3.29 -24.38 2.65
CA ASP A 30 -4.34 -24.96 3.48
C ASP A 30 -4.04 -26.42 3.84
N TYR A 31 -3.04 -27.04 3.19
CA TYR A 31 -2.60 -28.39 3.50
C TYR A 31 -2.11 -28.49 4.95
N LEU A 32 -2.73 -29.40 5.71
CA LEU A 32 -2.31 -29.75 7.06
C LEU A 32 -1.81 -31.20 7.04
N PRO A 33 -0.56 -31.45 7.48
CA PRO A 33 0.02 -32.78 7.51
C PRO A 33 -0.73 -33.66 8.50
N GLN A 34 -1.18 -34.84 8.05
CA GLN A 34 -1.86 -35.82 8.89
C GLN A 34 -1.00 -37.08 9.10
N PRO A 35 -1.15 -37.77 10.24
CA PRO A 35 -0.51 -39.07 10.44
C PRO A 35 -0.97 -40.05 9.35
N GLY A 36 -0.02 -40.69 8.67
CA GLY A 36 -0.30 -41.59 7.55
C GLY A 36 -0.12 -40.97 6.16
N ASP A 37 0.11 -39.65 6.07
CA ASP A 37 0.33 -39.00 4.77
C ASP A 37 1.57 -39.52 4.03
N GLU A 38 2.56 -40.02 4.78
CA GLU A 38 3.78 -40.67 4.26
C GLU A 38 3.47 -41.92 3.41
N LEU A 39 2.27 -42.49 3.57
CA LEU A 39 1.82 -43.67 2.83
C LEU A 39 1.15 -43.33 1.50
N PHE A 40 0.81 -42.05 1.25
CA PHE A 40 0.17 -41.65 -0.01
C PHE A 40 1.09 -41.76 -1.23
N ASP A 41 2.40 -41.71 -1.02
CA ASP A 41 3.37 -41.98 -2.07
C ASP A 41 4.60 -42.73 -1.54
N PRO A 42 4.71 -44.05 -1.80
CA PRO A 42 5.87 -44.83 -1.37
C PRO A 42 7.20 -44.35 -1.95
N ALA A 43 7.17 -43.64 -3.08
CA ALA A 43 8.37 -43.06 -3.67
C ALA A 43 8.87 -41.82 -2.90
N TYR A 44 7.99 -41.18 -2.12
CA TYR A 44 8.27 -39.94 -1.40
C TYR A 44 7.72 -40.01 0.03
N PRO A 45 8.35 -40.80 0.93
CA PRO A 45 7.93 -40.88 2.33
C PRO A 45 8.06 -39.53 3.07
N GLN A 46 8.92 -38.63 2.56
CA GLN A 46 9.13 -37.28 3.10
C GLN A 46 8.16 -36.23 2.53
N LEU A 47 7.12 -36.64 1.80
CA LEU A 47 6.15 -35.76 1.17
C LEU A 47 5.59 -34.70 2.14
N PRO A 48 5.13 -35.07 3.36
CA PRO A 48 4.58 -34.07 4.29
C PRO A 48 5.61 -33.02 4.70
N GLN A 49 6.87 -33.44 4.94
CA GLN A 49 7.95 -32.54 5.31
C GLN A 49 8.31 -31.59 4.15
N GLN A 50 8.31 -32.08 2.91
CA GLN A 50 8.60 -31.24 1.73
C GLN A 50 7.53 -30.17 1.51
N LEU A 51 6.25 -30.52 1.65
CA LEU A 51 5.15 -29.55 1.56
C LEU A 51 5.23 -28.49 2.66
N GLN A 52 5.52 -28.90 3.91
CA GLN A 52 5.72 -27.96 5.02
C GLN A 52 6.89 -27.00 4.77
N HIS A 53 7.99 -27.52 4.22
CA HIS A 53 9.15 -26.70 3.89
C HIS A 53 8.80 -25.66 2.81
N ALA A 54 8.09 -26.06 1.76
CA ALA A 54 7.60 -25.13 0.74
C ALA A 54 6.66 -24.05 1.31
N GLN A 55 5.72 -24.44 2.19
CA GLN A 55 4.87 -23.48 2.90
C GLN A 55 5.70 -22.47 3.72
N GLN A 56 6.73 -22.94 4.43
CA GLN A 56 7.58 -22.09 5.26
C GLN A 56 8.42 -21.11 4.43
N GLN A 57 8.97 -21.56 3.29
CA GLN A 57 9.70 -20.71 2.36
C GLN A 57 8.81 -19.59 1.81
N LEU A 58 7.59 -19.92 1.38
CA LEU A 58 6.63 -18.94 0.89
C LEU A 58 6.24 -17.90 1.95
N ARG A 59 5.94 -18.35 3.18
CA ARG A 59 5.67 -17.44 4.31
C ARG A 59 6.85 -16.49 4.58
N THR A 60 8.07 -17.02 4.53
CA THR A 60 9.30 -16.23 4.70
C THR A 60 9.47 -15.20 3.59
N ALA A 61 9.21 -15.58 2.34
CA ALA A 61 9.26 -14.68 1.19
C ALA A 61 8.22 -13.55 1.31
N TRP A 62 6.99 -13.86 1.72
CA TRP A 62 5.95 -12.85 1.96
C TRP A 62 6.33 -11.89 3.09
N ALA A 63 6.83 -12.40 4.20
CA ALA A 63 7.31 -11.57 5.31
C ALA A 63 8.47 -10.66 4.87
N ALA A 64 9.39 -11.16 4.03
CA ALA A 64 10.44 -10.33 3.44
C ALA A 64 9.88 -9.22 2.54
N ARG A 65 8.91 -9.55 1.68
CA ARG A 65 8.23 -8.58 0.80
C ARG A 65 7.50 -7.51 1.61
N GLU A 66 6.86 -7.88 2.71
CA GLU A 66 6.15 -6.93 3.56
C GLU A 66 7.12 -5.99 4.28
N ARG A 67 8.24 -6.50 4.81
CA ARG A 67 9.31 -5.66 5.38
C ARG A 67 9.85 -4.65 4.37
N TYR A 68 10.05 -5.09 3.12
CA TYR A 68 10.48 -4.20 2.03
C TYR A 68 9.45 -3.10 1.77
N ARG A 69 8.17 -3.44 1.64
CA ARG A 69 7.07 -2.46 1.44
C ARG A 69 6.99 -1.45 2.59
N ALA A 70 7.06 -1.93 3.83
CA ALA A 70 7.05 -1.07 5.01
C ALA A 70 8.25 -0.10 5.01
N ARG A 71 9.45 -0.57 4.61
CA ARG A 71 10.62 0.30 4.47
C ARG A 71 10.43 1.34 3.37
N ALA A 72 9.92 0.94 2.21
CA ALA A 72 9.65 1.84 1.10
C ALA A 72 8.66 2.95 1.49
N ALA A 73 7.58 2.60 2.20
CA ALA A 73 6.61 3.58 2.71
C ALA A 73 7.25 4.60 3.67
N ARG A 74 8.14 4.14 4.56
CA ARG A 74 8.87 5.06 5.47
C ARG A 74 9.79 6.01 4.72
N LEU A 75 10.48 5.54 3.69
CA LEU A 75 11.35 6.39 2.87
C LEU A 75 10.53 7.41 2.07
N ALA A 76 9.45 6.98 1.43
CA ALA A 76 8.55 7.87 0.70
C ALA A 76 8.00 9.01 1.58
N ARG A 77 7.63 8.70 2.85
CA ARG A 77 7.21 9.73 3.82
C ARG A 77 8.31 10.75 4.12
N ARG A 78 9.54 10.28 4.36
CA ARG A 78 10.68 11.16 4.61
C ARG A 78 11.02 12.02 3.40
N ASP A 79 10.89 11.47 2.19
CA ASP A 79 11.14 12.20 0.95
C ASP A 79 10.09 13.28 0.73
N ALA A 80 8.80 12.97 0.97
CA ALA A 80 7.72 13.93 0.92
C ALA A 80 7.91 15.07 1.94
N GLU A 81 8.30 14.76 3.18
CA GLU A 81 8.59 15.76 4.21
C GLU A 81 9.76 16.68 3.81
N ARG A 82 10.86 16.09 3.31
CA ARG A 82 12.00 16.89 2.81
C ARG A 82 11.59 17.78 1.64
N GLN A 83 10.76 17.27 0.74
CA GLN A 83 10.25 18.04 -0.38
C GLN A 83 9.36 19.18 0.08
N ALA A 84 8.47 18.96 1.05
CA ALA A 84 7.63 20.00 1.64
C ALA A 84 8.45 21.10 2.32
N ARG A 85 9.53 20.74 3.03
CA ARG A 85 10.47 21.72 3.62
C ARG A 85 11.23 22.53 2.58
N ARG A 86 11.48 21.97 1.41
CA ARG A 86 12.16 22.64 0.28
C ARG A 86 11.21 23.44 -0.60
N ALA A 87 9.92 23.13 -0.56
CA ALA A 87 8.92 23.84 -1.33
C ALA A 87 8.89 25.31 -0.88
N PRO A 88 9.00 26.28 -1.81
CA PRO A 88 8.81 27.68 -1.46
C PRO A 88 7.42 27.86 -0.82
N PRO A 89 7.26 28.81 0.12
CA PRO A 89 5.98 29.03 0.78
C PRO A 89 4.90 29.25 -0.29
N PRO A 90 3.69 28.68 -0.11
CA PRO A 90 2.61 28.89 -1.06
C PRO A 90 2.42 30.40 -1.20
N VAL A 91 2.52 30.90 -2.43
CA VAL A 91 2.26 32.31 -2.73
C VAL A 91 0.84 32.62 -2.29
N ALA A 92 0.73 33.45 -1.25
CA ALA A 92 -0.57 33.91 -0.76
C ALA A 92 -1.13 34.89 -1.79
N ASP A 93 -1.92 34.40 -2.74
CA ASP A 93 -2.77 35.24 -3.58
C ASP A 93 -3.97 35.72 -2.78
N SER A 94 -3.73 36.68 -1.88
CA SER A 94 -4.79 37.53 -1.37
C SER A 94 -4.23 38.91 -1.08
N LYS A 95 -4.55 39.86 -1.96
CA LYS A 95 -4.56 41.28 -1.57
C LYS A 95 -5.58 41.39 -0.43
N PRO A 96 -5.19 41.81 0.79
CA PRO A 96 -6.17 42.03 1.84
C PRO A 96 -7.17 43.07 1.33
N ALA A 97 -8.44 42.66 1.23
CA ALA A 97 -9.50 43.59 0.90
C ALA A 97 -9.56 44.67 1.99
N LEU A 98 -9.65 45.92 1.58
CA LEU A 98 -9.75 47.05 2.50
C LEU A 98 -10.96 46.80 3.43
N PRO A 99 -10.83 46.92 4.76
CA PRO A 99 -11.98 46.76 5.66
C PRO A 99 -13.09 47.73 5.26
N SER A 100 -14.34 47.24 5.26
CA SER A 100 -15.52 47.97 4.74
C SER A 100 -15.67 49.39 5.31
N ALA A 101 -15.30 49.57 6.58
CA ALA A 101 -15.28 50.87 7.25
C ALA A 101 -14.32 51.88 6.57
N ALA A 102 -13.13 51.45 6.18
CA ALA A 102 -12.17 52.30 5.48
C ALA A 102 -12.63 52.64 4.06
N ALA A 103 -13.28 51.69 3.37
CA ALA A 103 -13.86 51.93 2.05
C ALA A 103 -15.00 52.97 2.12
N ALA A 104 -15.84 52.92 3.15
CA ALA A 104 -16.92 53.89 3.37
C ALA A 104 -16.38 55.30 3.66
N ILE A 105 -15.28 55.41 4.42
CA ILE A 105 -14.63 56.71 4.69
C ILE A 105 -14.06 57.30 3.41
N LEU A 106 -13.36 56.50 2.59
CA LEU A 106 -12.83 56.95 1.30
C LEU A 106 -13.95 57.36 0.33
N ALA A 107 -15.06 56.63 0.29
CA ALA A 107 -16.21 56.98 -0.56
C ALA A 107 -16.82 58.34 -0.15
N ARG A 108 -16.97 58.59 1.16
CA ARG A 108 -17.44 59.90 1.66
C ARG A 108 -16.44 61.03 1.39
N ALA A 109 -15.15 60.76 1.55
CA ALA A 109 -14.10 61.74 1.24
C ALA A 109 -14.09 62.09 -0.26
N LYS A 110 -14.25 61.10 -1.15
CA LYS A 110 -14.35 61.31 -2.59
C LYS A 110 -15.60 62.10 -2.98
N ALA A 111 -16.76 61.82 -2.39
CA ALA A 111 -17.98 62.59 -2.62
C ALA A 111 -17.80 64.06 -2.22
N ARG A 112 -17.25 64.33 -1.03
CA ARG A 112 -16.96 65.70 -0.57
C ARG A 112 -15.96 66.44 -1.47
N ALA A 113 -14.97 65.72 -2.02
CA ALA A 113 -13.99 66.31 -2.94
C ALA A 113 -14.62 66.64 -4.32
N ALA A 114 -15.52 65.79 -4.82
CA ALA A 114 -16.28 66.05 -6.03
C ALA A 114 -17.23 67.25 -5.86
N ASP A 115 -17.94 67.34 -4.73
CA ASP A 115 -18.81 68.47 -4.41
C ASP A 115 -18.03 69.80 -4.29
N LYS A 116 -16.79 69.75 -3.79
CA LYS A 116 -15.92 70.93 -3.63
C LYS A 116 -15.20 71.36 -4.91
N SER A 117 -15.13 70.49 -5.92
CA SER A 117 -14.51 70.78 -7.23
C SER A 117 -15.54 71.11 -8.33
N GLY A 118 -16.83 71.11 -8.00
CA GLY A 118 -17.94 71.41 -8.90
C GLY A 118 -18.58 72.79 -8.72
N THR A 119 -17.84 73.79 -8.23
CA THR A 119 -18.23 75.22 -8.25
C THR A 119 -17.07 76.04 -8.79
#